data_AF-A0A1F2XEU6-F1
#
_entry.id   AF-A0A1F2XEU6-F1
#
_cell.length_a   1.000
_cell.length_b   1.000
_cell.length_c   1.000
_cell.angle_alpha   90.00
_cell.angle_beta   90.00
_cell.angle_gamma   90.00
#
_symmetry.space_group_name_H-M   'P 1'
#
loop_
_entity.id
_entity.type
_entity.pdbx_description
1 polymer ?
#
loop_
_entity_poly.entity_id
_entity_poly.type
_entity_poly.pdbx_seq_one_letter_code
_entity_poly.pdbx_strand_id
1 'polypeptide(L)' 'MTTVADGEYLLCLSADATGAYVERNDDNNDSWAEITIAGDAVTVLAKGRTSCSTRLEAIG' A
#
# COMPACT_ATOMS: atom_id res chain seq x y z
N MET A 1 -7.35 -4.55 -21.82
CA MET A 1 -6.41 -3.76 -21.00
C MET A 1 -7.26 -2.94 -20.05
N THR A 2 -7.26 -3.28 -18.76
CA THR A 2 -8.07 -2.59 -17.75
C THR A 2 -7.22 -1.44 -17.18
N THR A 3 -7.57 -0.21 -17.53
CA THR A 3 -6.99 0.98 -16.92
C THR A 3 -7.54 1.14 -15.51
N VAL A 4 -6.70 1.58 -14.57
CA VAL A 4 -7.17 2.05 -13.26
C VAL A 4 -7.87 3.39 -13.49
N ALA A 5 -9.08 3.54 -12.96
CA ALA A 5 -9.84 4.79 -13.10
C ALA A 5 -9.24 5.89 -12.21
N ASP A 6 -9.67 7.13 -12.44
CA ASP A 6 -9.41 8.21 -11.49
C ASP A 6 -10.09 7.92 -10.16
N GLY A 7 -9.44 8.30 -9.06
CA GLY A 7 -9.94 8.05 -7.71
C GLY A 7 -8.86 8.03 -6.63
N GLU A 8 -9.30 7.81 -5.40
CA GLU A 8 -8.42 7.58 -4.25
C GLU A 8 -8.18 6.08 -4.06
N TYR A 9 -6.93 5.73 -3.82
CA TYR A 9 -6.48 4.35 -3.70
C TYR A 9 -5.51 4.19 -2.53
N LEU A 10 -5.52 3.02 -1.92
CA LEU A 10 -4.47 2.57 -1.02
C LEU A 10 -3.53 1.62 -1.78
N LEU A 11 -2.29 2.05 -1.98
CA LEU A 11 -1.23 1.23 -2.55
C LEU A 11 -0.48 0.51 -1.41
N CYS A 12 -0.49 -0.82 -1.45
CA CYS A 12 0.20 -1.68 -0.49
C CYS A 12 1.47 -2.27 -1.11
N LEU A 13 2.55 -2.33 -0.33
CA LEU A 13 3.76 -3.07 -0.68
C LEU A 13 4.18 -3.93 0.50
N SER A 14 4.29 -5.24 0.26
CA SER A 14 4.70 -6.23 1.26
C SER A 14 5.94 -6.98 0.77
N ALA A 15 7.02 -6.92 1.53
CA ALA A 15 8.18 -7.78 1.35
C ALA A 15 7.91 -9.16 1.96
N ASP A 16 8.47 -10.21 1.35
CA ASP A 16 8.28 -11.61 1.75
C ASP A 16 6.83 -11.98 2.15
N ALA A 17 5.86 -11.58 1.35
CA ALA A 17 4.43 -11.79 1.65
C ALA A 17 4.06 -13.28 1.81
N THR A 18 4.93 -14.20 1.40
CA THR A 18 4.74 -15.65 1.51
C THR A 18 5.45 -16.27 2.71
N GLY A 19 6.26 -15.51 3.47
CA GLY A 19 7.05 -16.00 4.60
C GLY A 19 8.13 -17.01 4.20
N ALA A 20 8.73 -16.83 3.03
CA ALA A 20 9.76 -17.72 2.50
C ALA A 20 11.11 -17.54 3.21
N TYR A 21 11.32 -16.41 3.89
CA TYR A 21 12.55 -16.08 4.59
C TYR A 21 12.25 -15.80 6.07
N VAL A 22 13.13 -16.28 6.94
CA VAL A 22 13.09 -15.87 8.35
C VAL A 22 13.86 -14.57 8.47
N GLU A 23 13.16 -13.49 8.77
CA GLU A 23 13.77 -12.18 8.90
C GLU A 23 14.01 -11.82 10.37
N ARG A 24 14.81 -10.77 10.60
CA ARG A 24 15.09 -10.31 11.97
C ARG A 24 13.92 -9.54 12.57
N ASN A 25 13.02 -9.05 11.73
CA ASN A 25 11.90 -8.22 12.11
C ASN A 25 10.84 -8.27 11.00
N ASP A 26 9.88 -9.18 11.12
CA ASP A 26 8.77 -9.33 10.17
C ASP A 26 7.77 -8.16 10.24
N ASP A 27 7.81 -7.34 11.30
CA ASP A 27 6.91 -6.20 11.47
C ASP A 27 7.25 -5.00 10.55
N ASN A 28 8.33 -5.09 9.76
CA ASN A 28 8.75 -4.01 8.86
C ASN A 28 8.54 -4.33 7.36
N ASN A 29 7.87 -5.45 7.07
CA ASN A 29 7.71 -5.96 5.72
C ASN A 29 6.67 -5.18 4.93
N ASP A 30 5.77 -4.50 5.64
CA ASP A 30 4.67 -3.77 5.05
C ASP A 30 4.92 -2.27 4.99
N SER A 31 4.53 -1.68 3.87
CA SER A 31 4.41 -0.25 3.69
C SER A 31 3.20 0.09 2.83
N TRP A 32 2.68 1.29 3.00
CA TRP A 32 1.52 1.75 2.26
C TRP A 32 1.64 3.21 1.86
N ALA A 33 0.93 3.58 0.78
CA ALA A 33 0.72 4.95 0.35
C ALA A 33 -0.74 5.16 -0.04
N GLU A 34 -1.34 6.24 0.46
CA GLU A 34 -2.60 6.76 -0.08
C GLU A 34 -2.26 7.60 -1.29
N ILE A 35 -2.93 7.32 -2.39
CA ILE A 35 -2.71 8.01 -3.65
C ILE A 35 -4.03 8.50 -4.24
N THR A 36 -3.95 9.58 -5.00
CA THR A 36 -4.99 9.96 -5.95
C THR A 36 -4.46 9.76 -7.35
N ILE A 37 -5.27 9.12 -8.19
CA ILE A 37 -5.07 9.03 -9.63
C ILE A 37 -6.03 10.03 -10.29
N ALA A 38 -5.49 10.90 -11.14
CA ALA A 38 -6.27 11.86 -11.91
C ALA A 38 -5.64 12.03 -13.31
N GLY A 39 -6.25 11.44 -14.33
CA GLY A 39 -5.67 11.32 -15.67
C GLY A 39 -4.34 10.55 -15.62
N ASP A 40 -3.28 11.15 -16.15
CA ASP A 40 -1.94 10.55 -16.19
C ASP A 40 -1.09 10.89 -14.94
N ALA A 41 -1.69 11.52 -13.92
CA ALA A 41 -1.00 11.96 -12.71
C ALA A 41 -1.31 11.05 -11.52
N VAL A 42 -0.27 10.76 -10.73
CA VAL A 42 -0.36 10.08 -9.43
C VAL A 42 0.19 11.02 -8.35
N THR A 43 -0.62 11.30 -7.34
CA THR A 43 -0.24 12.11 -6.19
C THR A 43 -0.24 11.27 -4.93
N VAL A 44 0.81 11.34 -4.11
CA VAL A 44 0.86 10.69 -2.81
C VAL A 44 0.26 11.63 -1.75
N LEU A 45 -0.79 11.19 -1.08
CA LEU A 45 -1.47 11.93 -0.01
C LEU A 45 -0.84 11.66 1.36
N ALA A 46 -0.59 10.38 1.66
CA ALA A 46 0.00 9.93 2.90
C ALA A 46 0.79 8.63 2.68
N LYS A 47 1.67 8.28 3.63
CA LYS A 47 2.43 7.03 3.61
C LYS A 47 2.76 6.54 5.02
N GLY A 48 2.92 5.23 5.16
CA GLY A 48 3.24 4.59 6.44
C GLY A 48 3.92 3.23 6.30
N ARG A 49 4.24 2.63 7.45
CA ARG A 49 4.97 1.35 7.59
C ARG A 49 4.27 0.37 8.54
N THR A 50 2.97 0.55 8.73
CA THR A 50 2.14 -0.47 9.40
C THR A 50 1.67 -1.48 8.36
N SER A 51 1.09 -2.58 8.81
CA SER A 51 0.43 -3.50 7.88
C SER A 51 -0.62 -2.78 7.04
N CYS A 52 -0.73 -3.17 5.76
CA CYS A 52 -1.67 -2.52 4.87
C CYS A 52 -3.12 -2.82 5.26
N SER A 53 -3.39 -3.99 5.83
CA SER A 53 -4.71 -4.36 6.37
C SER A 53 -5.15 -3.41 7.49
N THR A 54 -4.27 -3.11 8.45
CA THR A 54 -4.56 -2.13 9.51
C THR A 54 -4.84 -0.74 8.94
N ARG A 55 -4.12 -0.32 7.88
CA ARG A 55 -4.43 0.96 7.25
C ARG A 55 -5.77 0.94 6.50
N LEU A 56 -6.08 -0.16 5.80
CA LEU A 56 -7.31 -0.31 5.05
C LEU A 56 -8.55 -0.24 5.96
N GLU A 57 -8.49 -0.84 7.15
CA GLU A 57 -9.55 -0.73 8.16
C GLU A 57 -9.74 0.71 8.66
N ALA A 58 -8.67 1.50 8.73
CA ALA A 58 -8.72 2.87 9.24
C ALA A 58 -9.30 3.90 8.24
N ILE A 59 -9.46 3.52 6.97
CA ILE A 59 -10.05 4.36 5.91
C ILE A 59 -11.43 3.87 5.45
N GLY A 60 -11.94 2.79 6.06
CA GLY A 60 -13.26 2.21 5.82
C GLY A 60 -14.37 2.80 6.69
#